data_AF-A0A955FK62-F1
#
_entry.id   AF-A0A955FK62-F1
#
_cell.length_a   1.000
_cell.length_b   1.000
_cell.length_c   1.000
_cell.angle_alpha   90.00
_cell.angle_beta   90.00
_cell.angle_gamma   90.00
#
_symmetry.space_group_name_H-M   'P 1'
#
loop_
_entity.id
_entity.type
_entity.pdbx_description
1 polymer ?
#
loop_
_entity_poly.entity_id
_entity_poly.type
_entity_poly.pdbx_seq_one_letter_code
_entity_poly.pdbx_strand_id
1 'polypeptide(L)'
;MRARGYDHAGLVARELARELRLPYQRLVTRVTHTRQVGASRAMRLKQLQGAFLVVGSVPQNVLVVDDVVTTGATLEAVAAVLRTAGARHVDAAVFTQKM
;
A
#
# COMPACT_ATOMS: atom_id res chain seq x y z
N MET A 1 -3.19 2.05 -18.31
CA MET A 1 -3.48 0.64 -17.96
C MET A 1 -2.20 0.02 -17.40
N ARG A 2 -2.14 -0.38 -16.12
CA ARG A 2 -1.11 -1.33 -15.67
C ARG A 2 -1.74 -2.72 -15.87
N ALA A 3 -1.39 -3.36 -16.98
CA ALA A 3 -1.68 -4.76 -17.21
C ALA A 3 -1.05 -5.60 -16.09
N ARG A 4 -1.58 -6.80 -15.89
CA ARG A 4 -1.24 -7.81 -14.86
C ARG A 4 0.24 -8.20 -14.89
N GLY A 5 1.13 -7.28 -14.55
CA GLY A 5 2.55 -7.52 -14.30
C GLY A 5 2.69 -7.95 -12.84
N TYR A 6 3.29 -9.12 -12.64
CA TYR A 6 3.82 -9.67 -11.39
C TYR A 6 3.66 -8.79 -10.15
N ASP A 7 2.96 -9.30 -9.13
CA ASP A 7 2.89 -8.70 -7.80
C ASP A 7 4.23 -8.89 -7.06
N HIS A 8 5.28 -8.23 -7.56
CA HIS A 8 6.64 -8.32 -7.03
C HIS A 8 6.68 -7.87 -5.56
N ALA A 9 5.95 -6.81 -5.22
CA ALA A 9 5.81 -6.35 -3.84
C ALA A 9 5.23 -7.46 -2.95
N GLY A 10 4.15 -8.13 -3.38
CA GLY A 10 3.56 -9.25 -2.65
C GLY A 10 4.50 -10.45 -2.51
N LEU A 11 5.31 -10.76 -3.53
CA LEU A 11 6.33 -11.82 -3.46
C LEU A 11 7.42 -11.47 -2.44
N VAL A 12 7.99 -10.27 -2.52
CA VAL A 12 9.00 -9.79 -1.56
C VAL A 12 8.43 -9.76 -0.14
N ALA A 13 7.21 -9.27 0.04
CA ALA A 13 6.54 -9.25 1.34
C ALA A 13 6.38 -10.64 1.95
N ARG A 14 6.02 -11.64 1.12
CA ARG A 14 5.86 -13.02 1.58
C ARG A 14 7.20 -13.65 1.98
N GLU A 15 8.25 -13.44 1.19
CA GLU A 15 9.58 -13.96 1.53
C GLU A 15 10.16 -13.28 2.77
N LEU A 16 10.01 -11.95 2.89
CA LEU A 16 10.42 -11.19 4.08
C LEU A 16 9.69 -11.66 5.33
N ALA A 17 8.36 -11.88 5.24
CA ALA A 17 7.57 -12.42 6.33
C ALA A 17 8.07 -13.81 6.76
N ARG A 18 8.46 -14.67 5.80
CA ARG A 18 9.05 -15.98 6.10
C ARG A 18 10.38 -15.85 6.85
N GLU A 19 11.28 -14.99 6.40
CA GLU A 19 12.60 -14.79 7.04
C GLU A 19 12.47 -14.20 8.45
N LEU A 20 11.57 -13.23 8.63
CA LEU A 20 11.29 -12.61 9.92
C LEU A 20 10.37 -13.43 10.83
N ARG A 21 9.84 -14.57 10.34
CA ARG A 21 8.84 -15.41 11.03
C ARG A 21 7.59 -14.62 11.45
N LEU A 22 7.15 -13.71 10.58
CA LEU A 22 5.94 -12.90 10.75
C LEU A 22 4.80 -13.41 9.86
N PRO A 23 3.53 -13.19 10.24
CA PRO A 23 2.41 -13.51 9.37
C PRO A 23 2.39 -12.58 8.15
N TYR A 24 2.15 -13.15 6.97
CA TYR A 24 1.88 -12.39 5.75
C TYR A 24 0.37 -12.33 5.50
N GLN A 25 -0.17 -11.12 5.30
CA GLN A 25 -1.57 -10.93 4.94
C GLN A 25 -1.72 -9.76 3.97
N ARG A 26 -2.57 -9.93 2.96
CA ARG A 26 -3.05 -8.81 2.14
C ARG A 26 -4.12 -8.07 2.93
N LEU A 27 -3.75 -6.94 3.54
CA LEU A 27 -4.65 -6.14 4.39
C LEU A 27 -5.36 -5.01 3.66
N VAL A 28 -4.87 -4.62 2.47
CA VAL A 28 -5.41 -3.49 1.72
C VAL A 28 -5.58 -3.88 0.25
N THR A 29 -6.69 -3.46 -0.35
CA THR A 29 -6.94 -3.55 -1.78
C THR A 29 -7.15 -2.16 -2.36
N ARG A 30 -6.80 -1.97 -3.63
CA ARG A 30 -6.97 -0.70 -4.32
C ARG A 30 -8.36 -0.65 -4.96
N VAL A 31 -9.14 0.36 -4.63
CA VAL A 31 -10.39 0.67 -5.34
C VAL A 31 -10.03 1.31 -6.67
N THR A 32 -10.35 0.63 -7.76
CA THR A 32 -10.20 1.20 -9.10
C THR A 32 -11.26 2.29 -9.31
N HIS A 33 -10.89 3.54 -9.05
CA HIS A 33 -11.54 4.69 -9.68
C HIS A 33 -10.70 5.13 -10.88
N THR A 34 -11.35 5.25 -12.04
CA THR A 34 -10.74 5.70 -13.30
C THR A 34 -9.99 7.01 -13.04
N ARG A 35 -8.65 6.99 -13.14
CA ARG A 35 -7.84 8.20 -12.96
C ARG A 35 -8.19 9.17 -14.09
N GLN A 36 -8.86 10.28 -13.77
CA GLN A 36 -9.16 11.31 -14.75
C GLN A 36 -7.86 12.04 -15.12
N VAL A 37 -7.49 11.99 -16.40
CA VAL A 37 -6.31 12.71 -16.92
C VAL A 37 -6.55 14.21 -16.74
N GLY A 38 -5.58 14.93 -16.16
CA GLY A 38 -5.70 16.37 -15.87
C GLY A 38 -6.09 16.74 -14.43
N ALA A 39 -6.25 15.77 -13.51
CA ALA A 39 -6.60 16.08 -12.13
C ALA A 39 -5.52 16.92 -11.40
N SER A 40 -5.95 18.02 -10.77
CA SER A 40 -5.13 18.87 -9.91
C SER A 40 -4.54 18.11 -8.71
N ARG A 41 -3.50 18.65 -8.08
CA ARG A 41 -2.86 18.05 -6.89
C ARG A 41 -3.87 17.78 -5.78
N ALA A 42 -4.80 18.70 -5.53
CA ALA A 42 -5.86 18.54 -4.53
C ALA A 42 -6.84 17.42 -4.90
N MET A 43 -7.24 17.30 -6.18
CA MET A 43 -8.08 16.20 -6.64
C MET A 43 -7.36 14.85 -6.55
N ARG A 44 -6.05 14.80 -6.80
CA ARG A 44 -5.25 13.58 -6.62
C ARG A 44 -5.20 13.14 -5.15
N LEU A 45 -5.04 14.07 -4.22
CA LEU A 45 -5.10 13.81 -2.78
C LEU A 45 -6.48 13.26 -2.36
N LYS A 46 -7.56 13.88 -2.84
CA LYS A 46 -8.94 13.43 -2.55
C LYS A 46 -9.26 12.06 -3.16
N GLN A 47 -8.78 11.78 -4.37
CA GLN A 47 -8.90 10.47 -5.00
C GLN A 47 -8.11 9.39 -4.24
N LEU A 48 -6.97 9.74 -3.64
CA LEU A 48 -6.17 8.82 -2.80
C LEU A 48 -6.86 8.48 -1.48
N GLN A 49 -7.59 9.42 -0.88
CA GLN A 49 -8.35 9.21 0.37
C GLN A 49 -9.47 8.16 0.27
N GLY A 50 -9.83 7.70 -0.94
CA GLY A 50 -10.75 6.58 -1.17
C GLY A 50 -10.17 5.50 -2.09
N ALA A 51 -8.87 5.57 -2.39
CA ALA A 51 -8.24 4.64 -3.32
C ALA A 51 -7.94 3.27 -2.71
N PHE A 52 -8.04 3.14 -1.38
CA PHE A 52 -7.66 1.94 -0.65
C PHE A 52 -8.74 1.52 0.34
N LEU A 53 -9.03 0.23 0.37
CA LEU A 53 -9.94 -0.40 1.33
C LEU A 53 -9.20 -1.45 2.13
N VAL A 54 -9.44 -1.46 3.44
CA VAL A 54 -8.95 -2.51 4.33
C VAL A 54 -9.78 -3.77 4.11
N VAL A 55 -9.10 -4.91 4.04
CA VAL A 55 -9.71 -6.24 3.92
C VAL A 55 -9.24 -7.11 5.08
N GLY A 56 -10.18 -7.62 5.87
CA GLY A 56 -9.91 -8.43 7.06
C GLY A 56 -9.58 -7.61 8.31
N SER A 57 -9.12 -8.31 9.34
CA SER A 57 -8.72 -7.71 10.62
C SER A 57 -7.32 -7.11 10.53
N VAL A 58 -7.15 -5.90 11.05
CA VAL A 58 -5.87 -5.18 11.04
C VAL A 58 -5.15 -5.38 12.38
N PRO A 59 -3.92 -5.93 12.38
CA PRO A 59 -3.09 -6.02 13.56
C PRO A 59 -2.71 -4.64 14.12
N GLN A 60 -2.29 -4.61 15.38
CA GLN A 60 -1.86 -3.37 16.04
C GLN A 60 -0.56 -2.80 15.44
N ASN A 61 0.33 -3.67 14.95
CA ASN A 61 1.59 -3.31 14.31
C ASN A 61 1.61 -3.92 12.91
N VAL A 62 1.83 -3.09 11.89
CA VAL A 62 1.80 -3.49 10.48
C VAL A 62 3.06 -3.00 9.80
N LEU A 63 3.73 -3.88 9.06
CA LEU A 63 4.79 -3.52 8.12
C LEU A 63 4.23 -3.59 6.69
N VAL A 64 4.16 -2.45 6.03
CA VAL A 64 3.73 -2.33 4.63
C VAL A 64 4.95 -2.50 3.72
N VAL A 65 4.81 -3.33 2.69
CA VAL A 65 5.86 -3.54 1.67
C VAL A 65 5.35 -3.04 0.33
N ASP A 66 6.11 -2.16 -0.32
CA ASP A 66 5.76 -1.58 -1.64
C ASP A 66 7.00 -1.46 -2.54
N ASP A 67 6.81 -1.51 -3.86
CA ASP A 67 7.88 -1.59 -4.86
C ASP A 67 8.32 -0.22 -5.44
N VAL A 68 7.58 0.86 -5.17
CA VAL A 68 7.92 2.20 -5.68
C VAL A 68 7.49 3.30 -4.71
N VAL A 69 8.46 4.02 -4.14
CA VAL A 69 8.24 5.37 -3.61
C VAL A 69 8.64 6.39 -4.66
N THR A 70 7.64 7.03 -5.27
CA THR A 70 7.85 8.27 -6.04
C THR A 70 7.63 9.49 -5.17
N THR A 71 6.48 9.59 -4.50
CA THR A 71 6.12 10.76 -3.68
C THR A 71 5.65 10.41 -2.27
N GLY A 72 5.75 9.15 -1.83
CA GLY A 72 5.24 8.68 -0.53
C GLY A 72 3.71 8.62 -0.40
N ALA A 73 2.96 9.35 -1.25
CA ALA A 73 1.51 9.51 -1.17
C ALA A 73 0.70 8.19 -1.18
N THR A 74 1.22 7.13 -1.82
CA THR A 74 0.59 5.80 -1.76
C THR A 74 0.70 5.20 -0.36
N LEU A 75 1.89 5.19 0.23
CA LEU A 75 2.13 4.66 1.57
C LEU A 75 1.40 5.46 2.63
N GLU A 76 1.35 6.79 2.50
CA GLU A 76 0.56 7.64 3.40
C GLU A 76 -0.92 7.29 3.36
N ALA A 77 -1.50 7.10 2.17
CA ALA A 77 -2.90 6.72 2.02
C ALA A 77 -3.17 5.32 2.61
N VAL A 78 -2.28 4.36 2.38
CA VAL A 78 -2.36 3.00 2.96
C VAL A 78 -2.24 3.05 4.49
N ALA A 79 -1.28 3.80 5.02
CA ALA A 79 -1.10 3.95 6.45
C ALA A 79 -2.31 4.63 7.12
N ALA A 80 -2.90 5.63 6.47
CA ALA A 80 -4.10 6.30 6.97
C ALA A 80 -5.30 5.34 7.09
N VAL A 81 -5.55 4.49 6.09
CA VAL A 81 -6.66 3.53 6.15
C VAL A 81 -6.39 2.42 7.16
N LEU A 82 -5.15 1.95 7.30
CA LEU A 82 -4.77 0.96 8.32
C LEU A 82 -4.91 1.51 9.75
N ARG A 83 -4.50 2.75 9.99
CA ARG A 83 -4.67 3.43 11.29
C ARG A 83 -6.16 3.61 11.63
N THR A 84 -6.96 4.03 10.66
CA THR A 84 -8.42 4.12 10.81
C THR A 84 -9.05 2.77 11.15
N ALA A 85 -8.50 1.68 10.62
CA ALA A 85 -8.94 0.31 10.91
C ALA A 85 -8.35 -0.29 12.21
N GLY A 86 -7.57 0.47 12.98
CA GLY A 86 -7.11 0.07 14.32
C GLY A 86 -5.62 -0.26 14.45
N ALA A 87 -4.80 -0.06 13.40
CA ALA A 87 -3.34 -0.15 13.54
C ALA A 87 -2.80 1.01 14.39
N ARG A 88 -2.00 0.70 15.42
CA ARG A 88 -1.28 1.70 16.22
C ARG A 88 0.06 2.09 15.58
N HIS A 89 0.76 1.10 15.05
CA HIS A 89 2.05 1.28 14.41
C HIS A 89 1.98 0.79 12.96
N VAL A 90 2.44 1.64 12.03
CA VAL A 90 2.50 1.33 10.61
C VAL A 90 3.87 1.75 10.11
N ASP A 91 4.72 0.77 9.82
CA ASP A 91 6.03 0.93 9.19
C ASP A 91 5.95 0.63 7.70
N ALA A 92 6.93 1.10 6.94
CA ALA A 92 7.03 0.80 5.52
C ALA A 92 8.44 0.34 5.15
N ALA A 93 8.53 -0.79 4.45
CA ALA A 93 9.73 -1.25 3.75
C ALA A 93 9.53 -1.05 2.25
N VAL A 94 10.45 -0.31 1.63
CA VAL A 94 10.36 0.05 0.22
C VAL A 94 11.65 -0.36 -0.46
N PHE A 95 11.51 -1.04 -1.58
CA PHE A 95 12.65 -1.42 -2.42
C PHE A 95 12.48 -0.73 -3.76
N THR A 96 13.48 0.06 -4.17
CA THR A 96 13.50 0.66 -5.50
C THR A 96 14.63 0.02 -6.30
N GLN A 97 14.37 -0.31 -7.56
CA GLN A 97 15.48 -0.55 -8.48
C GLN A 97 16.04 0.81 -8.91
N LYS A 98 17.32 1.03 -8.61
CA LYS A 98 18.08 2.16 -9.14
C LYS A 98 18.18 1.96 -10.66
N MET A 99 17.71 2.93 -11.44
CA MET A 99 18.03 3.02 -12.88
C MET A 99 19.48 3.45 -13.05
#